data_AF-A0A8T4IXT9-F1
#
_entry.id   AF-A0A8T4IXT9-F1
#
_cell.length_a   1.000
_cell.length_b   1.000
_cell.length_c   1.000
_cell.angle_alpha   90.00
_cell.angle_beta   90.00
_cell.angle_gamma   90.00
#
_symmetry.space_group_name_H-M   'P 1'
#
loop_
_entity.id
_entity.type
_entity.pdbx_description
1 polymer ?
#
loop_
_entity_poly.entity_id
_entity_poly.type
_entity_poly.pdbx_seq_one_letter_code
_entity_poly.pdbx_strand_id
1 'polypeptide(L)'
;MTLSFREIMAADLTTLEDAAAAWKRMGKRFGELLTDYDSHVRGHLSGGHWAGVAKVTYDEVAKVSAGEFGNAKSQAEGIAKLLTEAYGDLVERKRTLDKRVKEAEDAAMKVDGGGHVELDTEALTEEQKEARRKDPSFAAALNAKVTEWQDAIDKAVESVNDADAAIKAALEASAAPPGSRAAGMHGFNAKQVDYAPPGSREDLDRILREYQVAPDPDGMVDYPRNGALRFLAGGGVTVTSKEADMLDELGISGLQDFQGIRDNAFSSADERFPSKDKNDDHNDAFRHAYWNALMTKKYGADWTEKYTLAHEAIPGNNPEREAMDLHNNEVGRRVAQANPDASEDELADLIQEAVRGGEMVVVPKGGGRLAFSDQLTPDETGDPTLPLPEEPRETGSGSTDAGGSATGKGSGVGSGS
;
A
#
# COMPACT_ATOMS: atom_id res chain seq x y z
N MET A 1 -14.48 -14.52 2.32
CA MET A 1 -14.95 -15.52 1.36
C MET A 1 -14.68 -14.91 0.01
N THR A 2 -13.89 -15.55 -0.84
CA THR A 2 -13.55 -15.02 -2.15
C THR A 2 -14.71 -15.27 -3.13
N LEU A 3 -15.07 -14.24 -3.89
CA LEU A 3 -16.05 -14.27 -4.96
C LEU A 3 -15.44 -14.94 -6.19
N SER A 4 -16.17 -15.87 -6.77
CA SER A 4 -15.84 -16.49 -8.06
C SER A 4 -16.21 -15.59 -9.24
N PHE A 5 -15.59 -15.83 -10.40
CA PHE A 5 -15.94 -15.20 -11.67
C PHE A 5 -17.46 -15.20 -11.93
N ARG A 6 -18.11 -16.36 -11.72
CA ARG A 6 -19.54 -16.52 -11.94
C ARG A 6 -20.37 -15.61 -11.04
N GLU A 7 -20.01 -15.52 -9.76
CA GLU A 7 -20.72 -14.68 -8.79
C GLU A 7 -20.59 -13.21 -9.14
N ILE A 8 -19.39 -12.76 -9.52
CA ILE A 8 -19.13 -11.38 -9.95
C ILE A 8 -19.94 -11.03 -11.19
N MET A 9 -19.92 -11.90 -12.20
CA MET A 9 -20.65 -11.69 -13.45
C MET A 9 -22.16 -11.67 -13.24
N ALA A 10 -22.67 -12.51 -12.33
CA ALA A 10 -24.09 -12.58 -11.99
C ALA A 10 -24.56 -11.48 -11.02
N ALA A 11 -23.65 -10.80 -10.31
CA ALA A 11 -23.99 -9.84 -9.27
C ALA A 11 -24.80 -8.65 -9.80
N ASP A 12 -25.91 -8.34 -9.13
CA ASP A 12 -26.71 -7.14 -9.36
C ASP A 12 -26.30 -6.03 -8.37
N LEU A 13 -25.39 -5.17 -8.83
CA LEU A 13 -24.84 -4.08 -8.03
C LEU A 13 -25.84 -2.94 -7.78
N THR A 14 -26.98 -2.90 -8.48
CA THR A 14 -28.00 -1.83 -8.27
C THR A 14 -28.60 -1.89 -6.86
N THR A 15 -28.56 -3.06 -6.22
CA THR A 15 -28.96 -3.24 -4.82
C THR A 15 -28.12 -2.41 -3.84
N LEU A 16 -26.85 -2.13 -4.15
CA LEU A 16 -25.99 -1.25 -3.35
C LEU A 16 -26.39 0.22 -3.49
N GLU A 17 -26.75 0.66 -4.71
CA GLU A 17 -27.27 2.01 -4.95
C GLU A 17 -28.58 2.26 -4.19
N ASP A 18 -29.49 1.28 -4.22
CA ASP A 18 -30.74 1.32 -3.46
C ASP A 18 -30.50 1.41 -1.94
N ALA A 19 -29.54 0.65 -1.44
CA ALA A 19 -29.12 0.70 -0.04
C ALA A 19 -28.54 2.08 0.32
N ALA A 20 -27.65 2.63 -0.51
CA ALA A 20 -27.09 3.97 -0.33
C ALA A 20 -28.20 5.03 -0.25
N ALA A 21 -29.18 4.96 -1.15
CA ALA A 21 -30.33 5.86 -1.15
C ALA A 21 -31.19 5.71 0.12
N ALA A 22 -31.36 4.49 0.64
CA ALA A 22 -32.07 4.24 1.89
C ALA A 22 -31.34 4.85 3.11
N TRP A 23 -30.02 4.65 3.20
CA TRP A 23 -29.19 5.25 4.25
C TRP A 23 -29.21 6.78 4.21
N LYS A 24 -29.15 7.37 3.00
CA LYS A 24 -29.27 8.83 2.82
C LYS A 24 -30.61 9.37 3.31
N ARG A 25 -31.72 8.68 2.99
CA ARG A 25 -33.05 9.02 3.50
C ARG A 25 -33.12 8.91 5.02
N MET A 26 -32.47 7.91 5.61
CA MET A 26 -32.41 7.74 7.06
C MET A 26 -31.64 8.87 7.73
N GLY A 27 -30.48 9.28 7.19
CA GLY A 27 -29.74 10.45 7.68
C GLY A 27 -30.58 11.73 7.69
N LYS A 28 -31.31 11.99 6.59
CA LYS A 28 -32.27 13.10 6.54
C LYS A 28 -33.31 13.05 7.65
N ARG A 29 -33.92 11.88 7.89
CA ARG A 29 -34.92 11.69 8.94
C ARG A 29 -34.35 11.88 10.35
N PHE A 30 -33.10 11.47 10.61
CA PHE A 30 -32.43 11.78 11.88
C PHE A 30 -32.17 13.27 12.05
N GLY A 31 -31.87 14.01 10.98
CA GLY A 31 -31.81 15.47 11.01
C GLY A 31 -33.15 16.14 11.32
N GLU A 32 -34.25 15.61 10.77
CA GLU A 32 -35.61 16.06 11.10
C GLU A 32 -35.93 15.78 12.58
N LEU A 33 -35.63 14.57 13.08
CA LEU A 33 -35.82 14.21 14.49
C LEU A 33 -34.99 15.07 15.45
N LEU A 34 -33.74 15.38 15.10
CA LEU A 34 -32.91 16.30 15.87
C LEU A 34 -33.57 17.68 15.97
N THR A 35 -34.02 18.22 14.83
CA THR A 35 -34.70 19.53 14.76
C THR A 35 -35.98 19.54 15.60
N ASP A 36 -36.78 18.49 15.51
CA ASP A 36 -38.01 18.34 16.27
C ASP A 36 -37.75 18.23 17.77
N TYR A 37 -36.75 17.43 18.17
CA TYR A 37 -36.36 17.27 19.57
C TYR A 37 -35.85 18.60 20.17
N ASP A 38 -35.00 19.31 19.43
CA ASP A 38 -34.46 20.59 19.87
C ASP A 38 -35.53 21.67 19.97
N SER A 39 -36.51 21.68 19.06
CA SER A 39 -37.56 22.70 19.04
C SER A 39 -38.64 22.44 20.08
N HIS A 40 -39.15 21.20 20.15
CA HIS A 40 -40.36 20.88 20.90
C HIS A 40 -40.08 20.31 22.30
N VAL A 41 -38.90 19.76 22.54
CA VAL A 41 -38.53 19.17 23.83
C VAL A 41 -37.53 20.06 24.54
N ARG A 42 -36.31 20.18 24.01
CA ARG A 42 -35.22 20.92 24.67
C ARG A 42 -35.50 22.42 24.72
N GLY A 43 -35.84 23.02 23.58
CA GLY A 43 -36.10 24.45 23.46
C GLY A 43 -37.30 24.91 24.29
N HIS A 44 -38.39 24.14 24.26
CA HIS A 44 -39.59 24.43 25.04
C HIS A 44 -39.34 24.40 26.55
N LEU A 45 -38.59 23.41 27.04
CA LEU A 45 -38.27 23.27 28.46
C LEU A 45 -37.18 24.23 28.94
N SER A 46 -36.29 24.70 28.04
CA SER A 46 -35.30 25.74 28.35
C SER A 46 -35.89 27.15 28.45
N GLY A 47 -37.01 27.42 27.79
CA GLY A 47 -37.71 28.73 27.84
C GLY A 47 -38.65 28.90 29.03
N GLY A 48 -38.86 27.87 29.85
CA GLY A 48 -39.78 27.89 30.98
C GLY A 48 -39.16 28.36 32.30
N HIS A 49 -39.97 28.44 33.35
CA HIS A 49 -39.53 28.78 34.71
C HIS A 49 -39.04 27.57 35.54
N TRP A 50 -38.86 26.40 34.90
CA TRP A 50 -38.47 25.18 35.60
C TRP A 50 -36.99 25.24 36.02
N ALA A 51 -36.73 25.09 37.33
CA ALA A 51 -35.40 25.16 37.92
C ALA A 51 -35.20 24.09 39.01
N GLY A 52 -33.94 23.85 39.40
CA GLY A 52 -33.55 22.90 40.44
C GLY A 52 -32.78 21.69 39.91
N VAL A 53 -32.40 20.76 40.79
CA VAL A 53 -31.55 19.60 40.46
C VAL A 53 -32.13 18.75 39.32
N ALA A 54 -33.45 18.54 39.30
CA ALA A 54 -34.13 17.80 38.24
C ALA A 54 -33.98 18.46 36.85
N LYS A 55 -33.95 19.79 36.79
CA LYS A 55 -33.72 20.54 35.54
C LYS A 55 -32.28 20.37 35.05
N VAL A 56 -31.31 20.42 35.97
CA VAL A 56 -29.88 20.22 35.63
C VAL A 56 -29.67 18.81 35.07
N THR A 57 -30.19 17.78 35.73
CA THR A 57 -30.10 16.40 35.24
C THR A 57 -30.80 16.23 33.90
N TYR A 58 -31.96 16.85 33.71
CA TYR A 58 -32.65 16.84 32.41
C TYR A 58 -31.79 17.48 31.31
N ASP A 59 -31.18 18.64 31.55
CA ASP A 59 -30.38 19.35 30.54
C ASP A 59 -29.18 18.52 30.07
N GLU A 60 -28.53 17.79 30.99
CA GLU A 60 -27.44 16.88 30.66
C GLU A 60 -27.92 15.73 29.76
N VAL A 61 -29.01 15.06 30.14
CA VAL A 61 -29.58 13.96 29.35
C VAL A 61 -30.08 14.46 27.99
N ALA A 62 -30.77 15.59 27.96
CA ALA A 62 -31.32 16.16 26.73
C ALA A 62 -30.23 16.57 25.75
N LYS A 63 -29.10 17.11 26.24
CA LYS A 63 -27.94 17.41 25.41
C LYS A 63 -27.33 16.15 24.81
N VAL A 64 -27.20 15.08 25.60
CA VAL A 64 -26.71 13.78 25.09
C VAL A 64 -27.67 13.19 24.06
N SER A 65 -28.98 13.18 24.33
CA SER A 65 -29.99 12.69 23.37
C SER A 65 -30.00 13.47 22.06
N ALA A 66 -29.91 14.80 22.11
CA ALA A 66 -29.77 15.63 20.91
C ALA A 66 -28.48 15.31 20.15
N GLY A 67 -27.36 15.13 20.88
CA GLY A 67 -26.09 14.68 20.30
C GLY A 67 -26.22 13.35 19.56
N GLU A 68 -26.93 12.37 20.12
CA GLU A 68 -27.11 11.06 19.50
C GLU A 68 -27.95 11.11 18.21
N PHE A 69 -28.94 11.99 18.09
CA PHE A 69 -29.61 12.20 16.79
C PHE A 69 -28.66 12.80 15.75
N GLY A 70 -27.78 13.71 16.16
CA GLY A 70 -26.73 14.25 15.30
C GLY A 70 -25.71 13.19 14.87
N ASN A 71 -25.27 12.35 15.80
CA ASN A 71 -24.35 11.25 15.54
C ASN A 71 -24.99 10.21 14.61
N ALA A 72 -26.26 9.85 14.83
CA ALA A 72 -27.02 8.92 13.98
C ALA A 72 -27.19 9.46 12.56
N LYS A 73 -27.46 10.77 12.43
CA LYS A 73 -27.48 11.45 11.12
C LYS A 73 -26.13 11.31 10.42
N SER A 74 -25.04 11.70 11.08
CA SER A 74 -23.70 11.67 10.49
C SER A 74 -23.27 10.26 10.10
N GLN A 75 -23.54 9.26 10.94
CA GLN A 75 -23.25 7.86 10.65
C GLN A 75 -24.03 7.38 9.42
N ALA A 76 -25.32 7.70 9.33
CA ALA A 76 -26.15 7.30 8.22
C ALA A 76 -25.75 7.98 6.90
N GLU A 77 -25.38 9.26 6.94
CA GLU A 77 -24.86 9.98 5.79
C GLU A 77 -23.48 9.45 5.36
N GLY A 78 -22.62 9.09 6.31
CA GLY A 78 -21.32 8.45 6.05
C GLY A 78 -21.46 7.10 5.37
N ILE A 79 -22.30 6.21 5.89
CA ILE A 79 -22.57 4.90 5.26
C ILE A 79 -23.20 5.08 3.87
N ALA A 80 -24.09 6.05 3.69
CA ALA A 80 -24.66 6.34 2.37
C ALA A 80 -23.60 6.78 1.35
N LYS A 81 -22.66 7.65 1.75
CA LYS A 81 -21.53 8.07 0.92
C LYS A 81 -20.67 6.85 0.54
N LEU A 82 -20.26 6.07 1.54
CA LEU A 82 -19.44 4.86 1.35
C LEU A 82 -20.08 3.90 0.36
N LEU A 83 -21.36 3.56 0.54
CA LEU A 83 -22.07 2.65 -0.37
C LEU A 83 -22.18 3.20 -1.80
N THR A 84 -22.27 4.52 -1.96
CA THR A 84 -22.30 5.16 -3.28
C THR A 84 -20.94 5.03 -3.98
N GLU A 85 -19.84 5.26 -3.25
CA GLU A 85 -18.48 5.14 -3.76
C GLU A 85 -18.14 3.67 -4.08
N ALA A 86 -18.51 2.76 -3.19
CA ALA A 86 -18.40 1.31 -3.37
C ALA A 86 -19.15 0.81 -4.62
N TYR A 87 -20.37 1.29 -4.85
CA TYR A 87 -21.14 0.99 -6.06
C TYR A 87 -20.39 1.42 -7.33
N GLY A 88 -19.86 2.64 -7.35
CA GLY A 88 -19.10 3.16 -8.49
C GLY A 88 -17.86 2.31 -8.80
N ASP A 89 -17.09 1.96 -7.78
CA ASP A 89 -15.87 1.16 -7.94
C ASP A 89 -16.18 -0.26 -8.42
N LEU A 90 -17.13 -0.96 -7.79
CA LEU A 90 -17.51 -2.32 -8.19
C LEU A 90 -18.09 -2.38 -9.61
N VAL A 91 -18.83 -1.36 -10.05
CA VAL A 91 -19.34 -1.26 -11.43
C VAL A 91 -18.18 -1.16 -12.43
N GLU A 92 -17.17 -0.35 -12.16
CA GLU A 92 -16.04 -0.18 -13.08
C GLU A 92 -15.14 -1.41 -13.11
N ARG A 93 -14.93 -2.08 -11.98
CA ARG A 93 -14.17 -3.35 -11.94
C ARG A 93 -14.91 -4.48 -12.65
N LYS A 94 -16.23 -4.61 -12.44
CA LYS A 94 -17.05 -5.56 -13.19
C LYS A 94 -16.98 -5.29 -14.70
N ARG A 95 -17.06 -4.01 -15.10
CA ARG A 95 -16.88 -3.59 -16.50
C ARG A 95 -15.49 -3.95 -17.04
N THR A 96 -14.45 -3.84 -16.21
CA THR A 96 -13.08 -4.23 -16.57
C THR A 96 -12.99 -5.74 -16.81
N LEU A 97 -13.58 -6.55 -15.92
CA LEU A 97 -13.68 -8.00 -16.11
C LEU A 97 -14.42 -8.34 -17.41
N ASP A 98 -15.60 -7.74 -17.65
CA ASP A 98 -16.36 -7.90 -18.90
C ASP A 98 -15.52 -7.56 -20.14
N LYS A 99 -14.68 -6.53 -20.04
CA LYS A 99 -13.80 -6.10 -21.12
C LYS A 99 -12.68 -7.13 -21.35
N ARG A 100 -12.04 -7.65 -20.31
CA ARG A 100 -10.98 -8.68 -20.44
C ARG A 100 -11.50 -9.96 -21.08
N VAL A 101 -12.72 -10.37 -20.74
CA VAL A 101 -13.39 -11.51 -21.39
C VAL A 101 -13.51 -11.28 -22.90
N LYS A 102 -14.00 -10.09 -23.32
CA LYS A 102 -14.13 -9.75 -24.74
C LYS A 102 -12.78 -9.68 -25.46
N GLU A 103 -11.76 -9.12 -24.83
CA GLU A 103 -10.41 -9.05 -25.40
C GLU A 103 -9.80 -10.45 -25.57
N ALA A 104 -10.05 -11.38 -24.64
CA ALA A 104 -9.64 -12.77 -24.77
C ALA A 104 -10.37 -13.47 -25.93
N GLU A 105 -11.69 -13.25 -26.07
CA GLU A 105 -12.49 -13.76 -27.18
C GLU A 105 -11.97 -13.25 -28.55
N ASP A 106 -11.69 -11.95 -28.66
CA ASP A 106 -11.10 -11.33 -29.85
C ASP A 106 -9.68 -11.88 -30.16
N ALA A 107 -8.98 -12.37 -29.13
CA ALA A 107 -7.67 -13.01 -29.25
C ALA A 107 -7.74 -14.52 -29.55
N ALA A 108 -8.90 -15.03 -30.00
CA ALA A 108 -9.17 -16.43 -30.29
C ALA A 108 -9.09 -17.35 -29.06
N MET A 109 -9.56 -16.87 -27.91
CA MET A 109 -9.77 -17.67 -26.70
C MET A 109 -11.27 -17.90 -26.46
N LYS A 110 -11.62 -18.95 -25.71
CA LYS A 110 -12.94 -19.16 -25.11
C LYS A 110 -12.80 -19.00 -23.60
N VAL A 111 -13.72 -18.26 -22.99
CA VAL A 111 -13.82 -18.14 -21.53
C VAL A 111 -15.10 -18.85 -21.08
N ASP A 112 -14.98 -19.80 -20.17
CA ASP A 112 -16.13 -20.55 -19.68
C ASP A 112 -16.90 -19.82 -18.56
N GLY A 113 -18.02 -20.41 -18.11
CA GLY A 113 -18.83 -19.83 -17.03
C GLY A 113 -18.20 -19.89 -15.63
N GLY A 114 -16.97 -20.37 -15.51
CA GLY A 114 -16.11 -20.31 -14.33
C GLY A 114 -14.92 -19.35 -14.48
N GLY A 115 -14.76 -18.72 -15.65
CA GLY A 115 -13.61 -17.85 -15.94
C GLY A 115 -12.38 -18.61 -16.46
N HIS A 116 -12.51 -19.90 -16.80
CA HIS A 116 -11.39 -20.66 -17.36
C HIS A 116 -11.18 -20.31 -18.83
N VAL A 117 -9.92 -20.03 -19.18
CA VAL A 117 -9.51 -19.69 -20.54
C VAL A 117 -9.00 -20.92 -21.27
N GLU A 118 -9.55 -21.16 -22.46
CA GLU A 118 -9.08 -22.18 -23.39
C GLU A 118 -8.87 -21.58 -24.78
N LEU A 119 -8.00 -22.19 -25.59
CA LEU A 119 -7.81 -21.78 -26.97
C LEU A 119 -9.05 -22.11 -27.82
N ASP A 120 -9.57 -21.12 -28.56
CA ASP A 120 -10.59 -21.37 -29.57
C ASP A 120 -9.96 -21.99 -30.83
N THR A 121 -9.93 -23.32 -30.88
CA THR A 121 -9.40 -24.03 -32.05
C THR A 121 -10.22 -23.82 -33.33
N GLU A 122 -11.48 -23.37 -33.23
CA GLU A 122 -12.33 -23.10 -34.39
C GLU A 122 -12.00 -21.73 -35.00
N ALA A 123 -11.54 -20.79 -34.20
CA ALA A 123 -11.09 -19.47 -34.63
C ALA A 123 -9.73 -19.48 -35.36
N LEU A 124 -8.95 -20.56 -35.26
CA LEU A 124 -7.68 -20.71 -35.97
C LEU A 124 -7.87 -20.95 -37.48
N THR A 125 -6.97 -20.40 -38.30
CA THR A 125 -6.90 -20.74 -39.73
C THR A 125 -6.37 -22.16 -39.94
N GLU A 126 -6.63 -22.76 -41.11
CA GLU A 126 -6.11 -24.10 -41.44
C GLU A 126 -4.57 -24.15 -41.40
N GLU A 127 -3.89 -23.06 -41.76
CA GLU A 127 -2.44 -22.94 -41.66
C GLU A 127 -1.96 -22.96 -40.20
N GLN A 128 -2.64 -22.23 -39.30
CA GLN A 128 -2.33 -22.22 -37.87
C GLN A 128 -2.61 -23.57 -37.22
N LYS A 129 -3.71 -24.24 -37.60
CA LYS A 129 -4.03 -25.61 -37.14
C LYS A 129 -2.93 -26.59 -37.54
N GLU A 130 -2.42 -26.48 -38.76
CA GLU A 130 -1.34 -27.33 -39.25
C GLU A 130 0.01 -27.01 -38.58
N ALA A 131 0.34 -25.73 -38.39
CA ALA A 131 1.52 -25.30 -37.66
C ALA A 131 1.51 -25.84 -36.22
N ARG A 132 0.37 -25.75 -35.53
CA ARG A 132 0.21 -26.30 -34.17
C ARG A 132 0.45 -27.81 -34.10
N ARG A 133 0.12 -28.57 -35.15
CA ARG A 133 0.37 -30.03 -35.21
C ARG A 133 1.84 -30.37 -35.46
N LYS A 134 2.56 -29.53 -36.21
CA LYS A 134 3.91 -29.84 -36.73
C LYS A 134 5.04 -29.11 -36.01
N ASP A 135 4.76 -27.98 -35.38
CA ASP A 135 5.73 -27.12 -34.71
C ASP A 135 5.42 -27.05 -33.20
N PRO A 136 6.20 -27.76 -32.37
CA PRO A 136 6.06 -27.69 -30.91
C PRO A 136 6.24 -26.28 -30.33
N SER A 137 7.05 -25.42 -30.96
CA SER A 137 7.29 -24.05 -30.49
C SER A 137 6.07 -23.17 -30.72
N PHE A 138 5.38 -23.33 -31.85
CA PHE A 138 4.13 -22.64 -32.12
C PHE A 138 3.01 -23.08 -31.15
N ALA A 139 2.92 -24.39 -30.86
CA ALA A 139 1.98 -24.90 -29.88
C ALA A 139 2.27 -24.36 -28.46
N ALA A 140 3.54 -24.29 -28.06
CA ALA A 140 3.95 -23.70 -26.79
C ALA A 140 3.61 -22.21 -26.70
N ALA A 141 3.80 -21.44 -27.78
CA ALA A 141 3.44 -20.03 -27.82
C ALA A 141 1.93 -19.79 -27.67
N LEU A 142 1.08 -20.65 -28.23
CA LEU A 142 -0.37 -20.58 -28.04
C LEU A 142 -0.77 -20.92 -26.60
N ASN A 143 -0.14 -21.92 -25.99
CA ASN A 143 -0.39 -22.25 -24.58
C ASN A 143 0.05 -21.11 -23.65
N ALA A 144 1.18 -20.44 -23.94
CA ALA A 144 1.61 -19.27 -23.18
C ALA A 144 0.59 -18.12 -23.26
N LYS A 145 -0.05 -17.91 -24.41
CA LYS A 145 -1.15 -16.94 -24.54
C LYS A 145 -2.40 -17.33 -23.74
N VAL A 146 -2.73 -18.62 -23.66
CA VAL A 146 -3.83 -19.08 -22.80
C VAL A 146 -3.53 -18.74 -21.34
N THR A 147 -2.30 -19.00 -20.86
CA THR A 147 -1.87 -18.61 -19.51
C THR A 147 -1.95 -17.10 -19.31
N GLU A 148 -1.43 -16.29 -20.25
CA GLU A 148 -1.48 -14.83 -20.17
C GLU A 148 -2.91 -14.29 -20.01
N TRP A 149 -3.87 -14.85 -20.77
CA TRP A 149 -5.27 -14.47 -20.66
C TRP A 149 -5.95 -15.00 -19.39
N GLN A 150 -5.59 -16.20 -18.94
CA GLN A 150 -6.05 -16.74 -17.65
C GLN A 150 -5.63 -15.80 -16.52
N ASP A 151 -4.35 -15.42 -16.48
CA ASP A 151 -3.81 -14.48 -15.50
C ASP A 151 -4.53 -13.12 -15.58
N ALA A 152 -4.83 -12.63 -16.78
CA ALA A 152 -5.53 -11.34 -16.95
C ALA A 152 -6.97 -11.37 -16.43
N ILE A 153 -7.68 -12.49 -16.58
CA ILE A 153 -9.03 -12.67 -16.03
C ILE A 153 -8.98 -12.85 -14.51
N ASP A 154 -8.05 -13.67 -14.03
CA ASP A 154 -7.87 -13.93 -12.60
C ASP A 154 -7.54 -12.64 -11.85
N LYS A 155 -6.64 -11.80 -12.38
CA LYS A 155 -6.36 -10.46 -11.83
C LYS A 155 -7.58 -9.54 -11.80
N ALA A 156 -8.44 -9.59 -12.82
CA ALA A 156 -9.66 -8.79 -12.83
C ALA A 156 -10.70 -9.30 -11.80
N VAL A 157 -10.73 -10.61 -11.53
CA VAL A 157 -11.54 -11.22 -10.46
C VAL A 157 -10.98 -10.85 -9.08
N GLU A 158 -9.66 -10.92 -8.90
CA GLU A 158 -8.95 -10.54 -7.69
C GLU A 158 -9.19 -9.07 -7.35
N SER A 159 -9.06 -8.19 -8.34
CA SER A 159 -9.35 -6.75 -8.21
C SER A 159 -10.75 -6.46 -7.65
N VAL A 160 -11.77 -7.26 -8.00
CA VAL A 160 -13.13 -7.14 -7.44
C VAL A 160 -13.18 -7.65 -6.00
N ASN A 161 -12.46 -8.73 -5.69
CA ASN A 161 -12.36 -9.28 -4.34
C ASN A 161 -11.67 -8.31 -3.37
N ASP A 162 -10.61 -7.63 -3.81
CA ASP A 162 -9.92 -6.62 -2.99
C ASP A 162 -10.85 -5.45 -2.67
N ALA A 163 -11.59 -4.98 -3.68
CA ALA A 163 -12.60 -3.95 -3.47
C ALA A 163 -13.67 -4.41 -2.48
N ASP A 164 -14.22 -5.62 -2.62
CA ASP A 164 -15.20 -6.18 -1.69
C ASP A 164 -14.66 -6.24 -0.24
N ALA A 165 -13.41 -6.70 -0.07
CA ALA A 165 -12.75 -6.75 1.24
C ALA A 165 -12.56 -5.35 1.85
N ALA A 166 -12.11 -4.38 1.05
CA ALA A 166 -11.94 -2.99 1.50
C ALA A 166 -13.27 -2.32 1.85
N ILE A 167 -14.32 -2.55 1.04
CA ILE A 167 -15.69 -2.06 1.31
C ILE A 167 -16.20 -2.64 2.61
N LYS A 168 -16.03 -3.95 2.84
CA LYS A 168 -16.42 -4.63 4.06
C LYS A 168 -15.73 -4.00 5.27
N ALA A 169 -14.41 -3.83 5.23
CA ALA A 169 -13.64 -3.24 6.32
C ALA A 169 -14.11 -1.80 6.64
N ALA A 170 -14.35 -0.99 5.60
CA ALA A 170 -14.83 0.37 5.76
C ALA A 170 -16.26 0.42 6.34
N LEU A 171 -17.14 -0.51 5.96
CA LEU A 171 -18.48 -0.63 6.53
C LEU A 171 -18.44 -1.07 8.00
N GLU A 172 -17.61 -2.04 8.35
CA GLU A 172 -17.41 -2.48 9.74
C GLU A 172 -16.88 -1.34 10.61
N ALA A 173 -15.89 -0.58 10.13
CA ALA A 173 -15.37 0.61 10.82
C ALA A 173 -16.42 1.72 10.95
N SER A 174 -17.24 1.94 9.92
CA SER A 174 -18.35 2.91 9.96
C SER A 174 -19.41 2.52 10.98
N ALA A 175 -19.63 1.22 11.19
CA ALA A 175 -20.59 0.68 12.16
C ALA A 175 -20.04 0.58 13.59
N ALA A 176 -18.71 0.59 13.77
CA ALA A 176 -18.07 0.42 15.07
C ALA A 176 -18.47 1.52 16.06
N PRO A 177 -18.71 1.20 17.34
CA PRO A 177 -19.08 2.19 18.35
C PRO A 177 -17.95 3.21 18.55
N PRO A 178 -18.28 4.47 18.91
CA PRO A 178 -17.27 5.50 19.12
C PRO A 178 -16.33 5.13 20.27
N GLY A 179 -15.01 5.28 20.04
CA GLY A 179 -13.98 4.98 21.05
C GLY A 179 -13.95 5.93 22.27
N SER A 180 -14.84 6.92 22.34
CA SER A 180 -14.88 7.90 23.45
C SER A 180 -16.03 7.63 24.41
N ARG A 181 -15.74 7.70 25.73
CA ARG A 181 -16.70 7.48 26.82
C ARG A 181 -17.89 8.45 26.84
N ALA A 182 -17.84 9.57 26.13
CA ALA A 182 -18.87 10.61 26.19
C ALA A 182 -20.19 10.23 25.50
N ALA A 183 -20.16 9.36 24.48
CA ALA A 183 -21.34 8.85 23.79
C ALA A 183 -21.86 7.52 24.38
N GLY A 184 -21.17 6.99 25.41
CA GLY A 184 -21.39 5.65 25.92
C GLY A 184 -20.90 4.54 24.95
N MET A 185 -20.71 3.34 25.48
CA MET A 185 -20.22 2.17 24.73
C MET A 185 -21.19 1.67 23.62
N HIS A 186 -22.32 2.35 23.44
CA HIS A 186 -23.43 1.98 22.57
C HIS A 186 -23.99 3.16 21.73
N GLY A 187 -23.27 4.30 21.66
CA GLY A 187 -23.68 5.47 20.89
C GLY A 187 -23.42 5.34 19.39
N PHE A 188 -24.03 6.22 18.58
CA PHE A 188 -23.81 6.25 17.13
C PHE A 188 -22.42 6.81 16.77
N ASN A 189 -21.82 6.27 15.71
CA ASN A 189 -20.49 6.69 15.27
C ASN A 189 -20.56 7.91 14.34
N ALA A 190 -20.22 9.09 14.86
CA ALA A 190 -20.19 10.31 14.06
C ALA A 190 -18.97 10.45 13.15
N LYS A 191 -17.94 9.58 13.29
CA LYS A 191 -16.73 9.63 12.48
C LYS A 191 -17.06 9.17 11.06
N GLN A 192 -16.74 10.02 10.08
CA GLN A 192 -16.73 9.59 8.68
C GLN A 192 -15.52 8.68 8.44
N VAL A 193 -15.79 7.50 7.91
CA VAL A 193 -14.79 6.58 7.39
C VAL A 193 -14.80 6.74 5.88
N ASP A 194 -13.65 7.08 5.32
CA ASP A 194 -13.49 7.16 3.87
C ASP A 194 -13.19 5.76 3.32
N TYR A 195 -13.81 5.43 2.19
CA TYR A 195 -13.48 4.25 1.41
C TYR A 195 -12.47 4.65 0.33
N ALA A 196 -11.28 4.05 0.38
CA ALA A 196 -10.28 4.17 -0.67
C ALA A 196 -10.32 2.91 -1.53
N PRO A 197 -10.70 3.01 -2.82
CA PRO A 197 -10.64 1.86 -3.72
C PRO A 197 -9.19 1.35 -3.83
N PRO A 198 -8.93 0.06 -3.57
CA PRO A 198 -7.61 -0.52 -3.72
C PRO A 198 -7.07 -0.32 -5.14
N GLY A 199 -5.81 0.05 -5.30
CA GLY A 199 -5.24 0.25 -6.65
C GLY A 199 -5.50 1.63 -7.26
N SER A 200 -6.12 2.57 -6.53
CA SER A 200 -6.43 3.93 -7.03
C SER A 200 -5.36 4.98 -6.68
N ARG A 201 -5.34 6.11 -7.41
CA ARG A 201 -4.46 7.25 -7.08
C ARG A 201 -4.75 7.85 -5.70
N GLU A 202 -6.01 7.82 -5.28
CA GLU A 202 -6.42 8.29 -3.94
C GLU A 202 -5.89 7.35 -2.85
N ASP A 203 -5.80 6.05 -3.15
CA ASP A 203 -5.16 5.06 -2.29
C ASP A 203 -3.65 5.29 -2.18
N LEU A 204 -2.96 5.59 -3.29
CA LEU A 204 -1.52 5.95 -3.25
C LEU A 204 -1.25 7.25 -2.49
N ASP A 205 -2.07 8.29 -2.70
CA ASP A 205 -1.96 9.55 -1.95
C ASP A 205 -2.29 9.33 -0.45
N ARG A 206 -3.17 8.36 -0.11
CA ARG A 206 -3.46 7.96 1.27
C ARG A 206 -2.30 7.18 1.88
N ILE A 207 -1.75 6.20 1.17
CA ILE A 207 -0.59 5.40 1.58
C ILE A 207 0.56 6.35 1.93
N LEU A 208 0.87 7.30 1.04
CA LEU A 208 1.89 8.31 1.27
C LEU A 208 1.66 9.17 2.53
N ARG A 209 0.40 9.39 2.93
CA ARG A 209 0.08 10.18 4.13
C ARG A 209 0.07 9.36 5.42
N GLU A 210 -0.44 8.14 5.36
CA GLU A 210 -0.70 7.30 6.54
C GLU A 210 0.54 6.49 6.94
N TYR A 211 1.31 6.01 5.97
CA TYR A 211 2.53 5.25 6.20
C TYR A 211 3.71 6.20 6.34
N GLN A 212 3.77 6.90 7.47
CA GLN A 212 4.88 7.76 7.85
C GLN A 212 5.23 7.54 9.32
N VAL A 213 6.51 7.61 9.65
CA VAL A 213 7.01 7.45 11.03
C VAL A 213 7.89 8.64 11.41
N ALA A 214 7.72 9.13 12.64
CA ALA A 214 8.60 10.19 13.14
C ALA A 214 10.04 9.65 13.26
N PRO A 215 11.06 10.41 12.82
CA PRO A 215 12.45 10.01 12.97
C PRO A 215 12.79 9.61 14.41
N ASP A 216 13.67 8.63 14.57
CA ASP A 216 14.14 8.23 15.89
C ASP A 216 14.76 9.45 16.60
N PRO A 217 14.22 9.87 17.76
CA PRO A 217 14.73 11.05 18.47
C PRO A 217 16.20 10.92 18.89
N ASP A 218 16.70 9.70 19.05
CA ASP A 218 18.08 9.41 19.42
C ASP A 218 18.99 9.16 18.20
N GLY A 219 18.42 9.21 17.00
CA GLY A 219 19.12 9.11 15.73
C GLY A 219 19.66 7.72 15.40
N MET A 220 20.74 7.69 14.60
CA MET A 220 21.37 6.46 14.12
C MET A 220 22.56 6.06 15.01
N VAL A 221 22.74 4.76 15.20
CA VAL A 221 23.84 4.16 15.98
C VAL A 221 24.50 3.01 15.21
N ASP A 222 25.78 2.78 15.47
CA ASP A 222 26.45 1.59 14.93
C ASP A 222 26.12 0.35 15.76
N TYR A 223 25.74 -0.72 15.09
CA TYR A 223 25.42 -2.02 15.67
C TYR A 223 26.37 -3.13 15.19
N PRO A 224 26.85 -4.03 16.07
CA PRO A 224 26.65 -4.04 17.52
C PRO A 224 27.26 -2.83 18.22
N ARG A 225 26.55 -2.31 19.24
CA ARG A 225 26.96 -1.11 20.00
C ARG A 225 28.32 -1.29 20.67
N ASN A 226 28.62 -2.51 21.10
CA ASN A 226 29.93 -2.87 21.63
C ASN A 226 30.98 -2.92 20.50
N GLY A 227 31.92 -1.98 20.50
CA GLY A 227 32.96 -1.89 19.48
C GLY A 227 33.88 -3.12 19.37
N ALA A 228 34.08 -3.88 20.45
CA ALA A 228 34.85 -5.13 20.41
C ALA A 228 34.07 -6.25 19.72
N LEU A 229 32.75 -6.33 19.94
CA LEU A 229 31.88 -7.29 19.27
C LEU A 229 31.74 -6.97 17.77
N ARG A 230 31.64 -5.68 17.44
CA ARG A 230 31.64 -5.17 16.05
C ARG A 230 32.93 -5.50 15.29
N PHE A 231 34.08 -5.34 15.95
CA PHE A 231 35.37 -5.73 15.38
C PHE A 231 35.46 -7.24 15.13
N LEU A 232 34.99 -8.07 16.07
CA LEU A 232 34.97 -9.53 15.93
C LEU A 232 33.98 -10.02 14.85
N ALA A 233 32.87 -9.31 14.65
CA ALA A 233 31.89 -9.59 13.61
C ALA A 233 32.34 -9.16 12.19
N GLY A 234 33.54 -8.55 12.06
CA GLY A 234 34.08 -8.14 10.77
C GLY A 234 33.47 -6.84 10.21
N GLY A 235 32.74 -6.07 11.03
CA GLY A 235 32.06 -4.85 10.63
C GLY A 235 30.84 -4.55 11.50
N GLY A 236 30.21 -3.41 11.26
CA GLY A 236 28.93 -3.03 11.86
C GLY A 236 28.00 -2.41 10.84
N VAL A 237 26.70 -2.45 11.13
CA VAL A 237 25.68 -1.75 10.34
C VAL A 237 25.18 -0.54 11.13
N THR A 238 24.84 0.53 10.43
CA THR A 238 24.23 1.70 11.05
C THR A 238 22.71 1.52 11.04
N VAL A 239 22.09 1.55 12.21
CA VAL A 239 20.65 1.30 12.45
C VAL A 239 20.08 2.41 13.33
N THR A 240 18.76 2.52 13.45
CA THR A 240 18.18 3.47 14.42
C THR A 240 18.47 3.03 15.86
N SER A 241 18.45 3.98 16.79
CA SER A 241 18.70 3.70 18.21
C SER A 241 17.72 2.65 18.76
N LYS A 242 16.44 2.79 18.45
CA LYS A 242 15.39 1.83 18.86
C LYS A 242 15.54 0.47 18.20
N GLU A 243 15.96 0.41 16.94
CA GLU A 243 16.28 -0.85 16.27
C GLU A 243 17.40 -1.59 17.03
N ALA A 244 18.46 -0.87 17.40
CA ALA A 244 19.55 -1.46 18.20
C ALA A 244 19.09 -1.94 19.59
N ASP A 245 18.20 -1.21 20.26
CA ASP A 245 17.61 -1.66 21.55
C ASP A 245 16.86 -2.99 21.38
N MET A 246 16.04 -3.11 20.34
CA MET A 246 15.29 -4.34 20.07
C MET A 246 16.20 -5.51 19.69
N LEU A 247 17.27 -5.27 18.93
CA LEU A 247 18.26 -6.30 18.60
C LEU A 247 19.04 -6.78 19.84
N ASP A 248 19.36 -5.87 20.78
CA ASP A 248 20.01 -6.23 22.04
C ASP A 248 19.14 -7.16 22.92
N GLU A 249 17.81 -7.04 22.84
CA GLU A 249 16.85 -7.90 23.57
C GLU A 249 16.77 -9.34 23.05
N LEU A 250 17.08 -9.59 21.77
CA LEU A 250 17.01 -10.92 21.15
C LEU A 250 18.11 -11.87 21.62
N GLY A 251 19.23 -11.34 22.12
CA GLY A 251 20.42 -12.11 22.47
C GLY A 251 21.10 -12.81 21.27
N ILE A 252 22.22 -13.50 21.51
CA ILE A 252 23.08 -14.05 20.44
C ILE A 252 22.34 -15.03 19.51
N SER A 253 21.50 -15.91 20.09
CA SER A 253 20.74 -16.89 19.30
C SER A 253 19.67 -16.23 18.43
N GLY A 254 18.98 -15.21 18.96
CA GLY A 254 17.98 -14.47 18.20
C GLY A 254 18.59 -13.65 17.07
N LEU A 255 19.81 -13.10 17.27
CA LEU A 255 20.55 -12.38 16.22
C LEU A 255 20.96 -13.28 15.04
N GLN A 256 21.32 -14.54 15.30
CA GLN A 256 21.63 -15.51 14.24
C GLN A 256 20.39 -15.85 13.41
N ASP A 257 19.26 -16.11 14.08
CA ASP A 257 17.98 -16.33 13.41
C ASP A 257 17.55 -15.12 12.58
N PHE A 258 17.74 -13.91 13.11
CA PHE A 258 17.40 -12.67 12.45
C PHE A 258 18.25 -12.42 11.19
N GLN A 259 19.55 -12.70 11.26
CA GLN A 259 20.45 -12.66 10.10
C GLN A 259 20.04 -13.67 9.03
N GLY A 260 19.70 -14.90 9.41
CA GLY A 260 19.21 -15.92 8.47
C GLY A 260 17.92 -15.52 7.77
N ILE A 261 16.96 -14.94 8.51
CA ILE A 261 15.70 -14.40 7.96
C ILE A 261 15.98 -13.28 6.95
N ARG A 262 16.89 -12.36 7.27
CA ARG A 262 17.31 -11.30 6.35
C ARG A 262 17.94 -11.88 5.09
N ASP A 263 18.92 -12.77 5.23
CA ASP A 263 19.62 -13.35 4.09
C ASP A 263 18.67 -14.11 3.16
N ASN A 264 17.70 -14.85 3.73
CA ASN A 264 16.66 -15.54 2.96
C ASN A 264 15.77 -14.56 2.18
N ALA A 265 15.33 -13.47 2.82
CA ALA A 265 14.52 -12.47 2.15
C ALA A 265 15.26 -11.80 0.98
N PHE A 266 16.53 -11.45 1.18
CA PHE A 266 17.37 -10.83 0.15
C PHE A 266 17.67 -11.79 -1.02
N SER A 267 18.04 -13.04 -0.74
CA SER A 267 18.33 -14.01 -1.80
C SER A 267 17.08 -14.35 -2.62
N SER A 268 15.93 -14.52 -1.94
CA SER A 268 14.65 -14.79 -2.59
C SER A 268 14.20 -13.61 -3.46
N ALA A 269 14.43 -12.38 -3.02
CA ALA A 269 14.15 -11.19 -3.81
C ALA A 269 15.01 -11.15 -5.09
N ASP A 270 16.31 -11.40 -4.97
CA ASP A 270 17.25 -11.44 -6.09
C ASP A 270 16.90 -12.52 -7.12
N GLU A 271 16.38 -13.66 -6.68
CA GLU A 271 15.93 -14.74 -7.57
C GLU A 271 14.61 -14.42 -8.28
N ARG A 272 13.61 -13.93 -7.53
CA ARG A 272 12.24 -13.75 -8.03
C ARG A 272 12.03 -12.44 -8.79
N PHE A 273 12.76 -11.40 -8.42
CA PHE A 273 12.73 -10.07 -9.04
C PHE A 273 14.15 -9.55 -9.27
N PRO A 274 14.90 -10.09 -10.25
CA PRO A 274 16.27 -9.65 -10.51
C PRO A 274 16.31 -8.18 -10.93
N SER A 275 17.06 -7.35 -10.19
CA SER A 275 17.24 -5.93 -10.50
C SER A 275 18.69 -5.50 -10.30
N LYS A 276 19.10 -4.47 -11.05
CA LYS A 276 20.42 -3.82 -10.88
C LYS A 276 20.39 -2.77 -9.77
N ASP A 277 19.24 -2.16 -9.53
CA ASP A 277 19.06 -1.06 -8.57
C ASP A 277 18.73 -1.61 -7.18
N LYS A 278 17.79 -2.57 -7.13
CA LYS A 278 17.34 -3.30 -5.94
C LYS A 278 16.74 -2.45 -4.82
N ASN A 279 16.66 -1.14 -5.02
CA ASN A 279 16.09 -0.17 -4.10
C ASN A 279 14.88 0.47 -4.77
N ASP A 280 13.84 0.72 -3.99
CA ASP A 280 12.60 1.38 -4.41
C ASP A 280 11.84 0.68 -5.56
N ASP A 281 12.22 -0.56 -5.87
CA ASP A 281 11.73 -1.34 -7.00
C ASP A 281 10.99 -2.61 -6.55
N HIS A 282 10.62 -3.46 -7.51
CA HIS A 282 9.90 -4.70 -7.23
C HIS A 282 10.71 -5.71 -6.39
N ASN A 283 12.05 -5.67 -6.49
CA ASN A 283 12.92 -6.48 -5.65
C ASN A 283 12.82 -6.01 -4.21
N ASP A 284 12.89 -4.69 -4.01
CA ASP A 284 12.76 -4.07 -2.69
C ASP A 284 11.40 -4.34 -2.05
N ALA A 285 10.32 -4.13 -2.80
CA ALA A 285 8.96 -4.40 -2.35
C ALA A 285 8.78 -5.86 -1.90
N PHE A 286 9.23 -6.82 -2.71
CA PHE A 286 9.22 -8.24 -2.35
C PHE A 286 10.03 -8.50 -1.07
N ARG A 287 11.24 -7.95 -1.01
CA ARG A 287 12.19 -8.14 0.09
C ARG A 287 11.61 -7.67 1.41
N HIS A 288 11.05 -6.46 1.45
CA HIS A 288 10.42 -5.88 2.64
C HIS A 288 9.23 -6.71 3.12
N ALA A 289 8.35 -7.09 2.20
CA ALA A 289 7.16 -7.88 2.51
C ALA A 289 7.53 -9.30 2.99
N TYR A 290 8.45 -9.99 2.31
CA TYR A 290 8.84 -11.34 2.69
C TYR A 290 9.65 -11.37 3.99
N TRP A 291 10.52 -10.38 4.21
CA TRP A 291 11.22 -10.21 5.49
C TRP A 291 10.23 -10.04 6.65
N ASN A 292 9.18 -9.23 6.47
CA ASN A 292 8.11 -9.06 7.45
C ASN A 292 7.31 -10.34 7.68
N ALA A 293 7.03 -11.10 6.63
CA ALA A 293 6.32 -12.38 6.75
C ALA A 293 7.11 -13.38 7.61
N LEU A 294 8.41 -13.54 7.33
CA LEU A 294 9.30 -14.43 8.10
C LEU A 294 9.47 -13.98 9.55
N MET A 295 9.70 -12.68 9.78
CA MET A 295 9.77 -12.12 11.14
C MET A 295 8.45 -12.32 11.89
N THR A 296 7.30 -12.14 11.25
CA THR A 296 5.98 -12.35 11.85
C THR A 296 5.79 -13.79 12.27
N LYS A 297 6.19 -14.75 11.43
CA LYS A 297 6.12 -16.18 11.74
C LYS A 297 7.01 -16.54 12.93
N LYS A 298 8.18 -15.91 13.07
CA LYS A 298 9.18 -16.21 14.10
C LYS A 298 8.93 -15.50 15.44
N TYR A 299 8.64 -14.20 15.40
CA TYR A 299 8.60 -13.31 16.56
C TYR A 299 7.21 -12.72 16.84
N GLY A 300 6.26 -12.91 15.93
CA GLY A 300 4.89 -12.39 16.04
C GLY A 300 4.74 -10.98 15.45
N ALA A 301 3.53 -10.69 14.94
CA ALA A 301 3.24 -9.45 14.20
C ALA A 301 3.51 -8.18 15.00
N ASP A 302 3.14 -8.14 16.29
CA ASP A 302 3.33 -6.96 17.16
C ASP A 302 4.82 -6.62 17.35
N TRP A 303 5.68 -7.64 17.41
CA TRP A 303 7.12 -7.41 17.53
C TRP A 303 7.70 -6.94 16.20
N THR A 304 7.29 -7.58 15.10
CA THR A 304 7.73 -7.25 13.74
C THR A 304 7.35 -5.83 13.33
N GLU A 305 6.12 -5.40 13.63
CA GLU A 305 5.67 -4.04 13.37
C GLU A 305 6.53 -3.01 14.11
N LYS A 306 6.77 -3.20 15.41
CA LYS A 306 7.60 -2.29 16.21
C LYS A 306 9.04 -2.20 15.67
N TYR A 307 9.60 -3.35 15.30
CA TYR A 307 10.96 -3.42 14.76
C TYR A 307 11.05 -2.68 13.44
N THR A 308 10.14 -2.95 12.51
CA THR A 308 10.17 -2.35 11.17
C THR A 308 9.82 -0.88 11.18
N LEU A 309 8.90 -0.42 12.05
CA LEU A 309 8.70 1.00 12.30
C LEU A 309 9.97 1.68 12.83
N ALA A 310 10.73 1.02 13.70
CA ALA A 310 12.02 1.55 14.15
C ALA A 310 13.06 1.56 13.02
N HIS A 311 13.07 0.53 12.15
CA HIS A 311 13.97 0.45 10.99
C HIS A 311 13.74 1.61 10.02
N GLU A 312 12.47 1.95 9.73
CA GLU A 312 12.12 3.03 8.79
C GLU A 312 12.23 4.45 9.40
N ALA A 313 12.43 4.59 10.71
CA ALA A 313 12.51 5.88 11.42
C ALA A 313 13.85 6.63 11.21
N ILE A 314 14.37 6.61 9.98
CA ILE A 314 15.65 7.18 9.59
C ILE A 314 15.54 8.71 9.49
N PRO A 315 16.42 9.50 10.14
CA PRO A 315 16.40 10.95 10.02
C PRO A 315 16.57 11.46 8.58
N GLY A 316 15.56 12.18 8.08
CA GLY A 316 15.58 12.79 6.75
C GLY A 316 15.29 11.81 5.61
N ASN A 317 14.63 10.68 5.90
CA ASN A 317 14.20 9.73 4.87
C ASN A 317 13.27 10.38 3.84
N ASN A 318 13.27 9.86 2.61
CA ASN A 318 12.34 10.31 1.58
C ASN A 318 10.92 9.81 1.93
N PRO A 319 9.88 10.68 1.96
CA PRO A 319 8.53 10.28 2.33
C PRO A 319 7.93 9.18 1.45
N GLU A 320 8.23 9.19 0.15
CA GLU A 320 7.75 8.15 -0.76
C GLU A 320 8.40 6.79 -0.49
N ARG A 321 9.71 6.74 -0.27
CA ARG A 321 10.42 5.52 0.16
C ARG A 321 9.87 5.00 1.48
N GLU A 322 9.76 5.86 2.48
CA GLU A 322 9.27 5.48 3.81
C GLU A 322 7.84 4.90 3.73
N ALA A 323 6.95 5.53 2.97
CA ALA A 323 5.60 5.02 2.76
C ALA A 323 5.59 3.69 2.00
N MET A 324 6.49 3.54 1.02
CA MET A 324 6.64 2.31 0.25
C MET A 324 7.02 1.14 1.17
N ASP A 325 8.09 1.31 1.94
CA ASP A 325 8.64 0.29 2.82
C ASP A 325 7.63 -0.08 3.91
N LEU A 326 7.02 0.91 4.57
CA LEU A 326 6.04 0.67 5.63
C LEU A 326 4.78 -0.04 5.14
N HIS A 327 4.26 0.30 3.95
CA HIS A 327 3.12 -0.40 3.33
C HIS A 327 3.48 -1.84 2.96
N ASN A 328 4.59 -2.04 2.27
CA ASN A 328 5.03 -3.38 1.85
C ASN A 328 5.34 -4.26 3.07
N ASN A 329 5.90 -3.68 4.13
CA ASN A 329 6.09 -4.33 5.42
C ASN A 329 4.76 -4.83 6.02
N GLU A 330 3.70 -4.00 6.01
CA GLU A 330 2.36 -4.39 6.50
C GLU A 330 1.75 -5.52 5.67
N VAL A 331 1.83 -5.45 4.33
CA VAL A 331 1.35 -6.53 3.46
C VAL A 331 2.01 -7.86 3.82
N GLY A 332 3.33 -7.86 4.04
CA GLY A 332 4.07 -9.02 4.52
C GLY A 332 3.55 -9.63 5.82
N ARG A 333 3.28 -8.78 6.83
CA ARG A 333 2.71 -9.22 8.11
C ARG A 333 1.31 -9.82 7.94
N ARG A 334 0.46 -9.18 7.13
CA ARG A 334 -0.91 -9.65 6.84
C ARG A 334 -0.89 -11.02 6.15
N VAL A 335 -0.05 -11.21 5.15
CA VAL A 335 0.07 -12.49 4.43
C VAL A 335 0.49 -13.62 5.39
N ALA A 336 1.47 -13.38 6.27
CA ALA A 336 1.88 -14.37 7.27
C ALA A 336 0.78 -14.68 8.30
N GLN A 337 0.01 -13.68 8.75
CA GLN A 337 -1.10 -13.88 9.69
C GLN A 337 -2.28 -14.64 9.06
N ALA A 338 -2.55 -14.41 7.77
CA ALA A 338 -3.58 -15.13 7.02
C ALA A 338 -3.20 -16.58 6.74
N ASN A 339 -1.89 -16.88 6.70
CA ASN A 339 -1.34 -18.19 6.34
C ASN A 339 -0.38 -18.73 7.43
N PRO A 340 -0.86 -18.98 8.66
CA PRO A 340 0.01 -19.34 9.80
C PRO A 340 0.80 -20.63 9.58
N ASP A 341 0.22 -21.57 8.82
CA ASP A 341 0.78 -22.90 8.55
C ASP A 341 1.64 -22.96 7.28
N ALA A 342 1.67 -21.89 6.45
CA ALA A 342 2.46 -21.87 5.22
C ALA A 342 3.96 -21.98 5.51
N SER A 343 4.66 -22.79 4.73
CA SER A 343 6.12 -22.85 4.70
C SER A 343 6.73 -21.52 4.24
N GLU A 344 8.04 -21.35 4.44
CA GLU A 344 8.77 -20.16 3.97
C GLU A 344 8.64 -20.01 2.45
N ASP A 345 8.76 -21.11 1.70
CA ASP A 345 8.59 -21.11 0.24
C ASP A 345 7.17 -20.74 -0.20
N GLU A 346 6.14 -21.28 0.47
CA GLU A 346 4.74 -20.91 0.19
C GLU A 346 4.47 -19.42 0.53
N LEU A 347 5.06 -18.90 1.60
CA LEU A 347 4.99 -17.46 1.90
C LEU A 347 5.69 -16.64 0.82
N ALA A 348 6.85 -17.08 0.32
CA ALA A 348 7.54 -16.42 -0.78
C ALA A 348 6.70 -16.41 -2.06
N ASP A 349 5.99 -17.50 -2.37
CA ASP A 349 5.07 -17.57 -3.52
C ASP A 349 3.90 -16.59 -3.37
N LEU A 350 3.26 -16.56 -2.20
CA LEU A 350 2.16 -15.63 -1.90
C LEU A 350 2.60 -14.16 -1.95
N ILE A 351 3.79 -13.84 -1.45
CA ILE A 351 4.34 -12.47 -1.55
C ILE A 351 4.68 -12.13 -3.00
N GLN A 352 5.16 -13.09 -3.79
CA GLN A 352 5.41 -12.86 -5.22
C GLN A 352 4.11 -12.60 -5.98
N GLU A 353 3.04 -13.32 -5.65
CA GLU A 353 1.69 -13.07 -6.18
C GLU A 353 1.22 -11.66 -5.80
N ALA A 354 1.34 -11.26 -4.53
CA ALA A 354 0.96 -9.92 -4.07
C ALA A 354 1.75 -8.79 -4.77
N VAL A 355 3.05 -8.97 -5.04
CA VAL A 355 3.84 -8.04 -5.85
C VAL A 355 3.30 -7.98 -7.29
N ARG A 356 2.99 -9.13 -7.91
CA ARG A 356 2.51 -9.17 -9.31
C ARG A 356 1.04 -8.74 -9.46
N GLY A 357 0.27 -8.82 -8.40
CA GLY A 357 -1.14 -8.44 -8.29
C GLY A 357 -1.35 -6.96 -7.96
N GLY A 358 -0.27 -6.23 -7.66
CA GLY A 358 -0.36 -4.79 -7.38
C GLY A 358 -0.73 -4.46 -5.94
N GLU A 359 -0.62 -5.41 -5.02
CA GLU A 359 -0.83 -5.14 -3.58
C GLU A 359 0.34 -4.35 -2.97
N MET A 360 1.52 -4.42 -3.58
CA MET A 360 2.70 -3.65 -3.17
C MET A 360 2.73 -2.29 -3.85
N VAL A 361 3.47 -1.37 -3.25
CA VAL A 361 3.82 -0.10 -3.87
C VAL A 361 5.31 -0.04 -4.17
N VAL A 362 5.66 0.71 -5.20
CA VAL A 362 7.01 0.92 -5.73
C VAL A 362 7.20 2.39 -6.08
N VAL A 363 8.45 2.84 -6.21
CA VAL A 363 8.75 4.21 -6.65
C VAL A 363 9.10 4.22 -8.14
N PRO A 364 8.46 5.07 -8.96
CA PRO A 364 8.81 5.23 -10.36
C PRO A 364 10.23 5.80 -10.54
N LYS A 365 10.92 5.30 -11.56
CA LYS A 365 12.25 5.76 -11.94
C LYS A 365 12.24 7.24 -12.33
N GLY A 366 13.10 8.03 -11.67
CA GLY A 366 13.10 9.50 -11.79
C GLY A 366 12.45 10.23 -10.61
N GLY A 367 11.90 9.47 -9.66
CA GLY A 367 11.21 9.99 -8.49
C GLY A 367 9.81 10.48 -8.84
N GLY A 368 8.99 10.72 -7.82
CA GLY A 368 7.58 11.08 -7.99
C GLY A 368 6.69 10.31 -7.02
N ARG A 369 5.38 10.37 -7.25
CA ARG A 369 4.41 9.67 -6.39
C ARG A 369 4.55 8.16 -6.54
N LEU A 370 4.28 7.45 -5.45
CA LEU A 370 4.12 6.00 -5.41
C LEU A 370 3.28 5.48 -6.59
N ALA A 371 3.58 4.26 -7.04
CA ALA A 371 2.76 3.48 -7.96
C ALA A 371 2.55 2.09 -7.39
N PHE A 372 1.48 1.41 -7.79
CA PHE A 372 1.32 -0.01 -7.46
C PHE A 372 2.25 -0.87 -8.30
N SER A 373 2.71 -1.99 -7.76
CA SER A 373 3.70 -2.89 -8.35
C SER A 373 3.22 -3.64 -9.60
N ASP A 374 1.96 -3.52 -10.01
CA ASP A 374 1.48 -4.04 -11.30
C ASP A 374 1.35 -2.96 -12.37
N GLN A 375 1.50 -1.68 -12.00
CA GLN A 375 1.36 -0.53 -12.90
C GLN A 375 2.65 -0.19 -13.64
N LEU A 376 3.79 -0.59 -13.08
CA LEU A 376 5.11 -0.35 -13.64
C LEU A 376 5.84 -1.68 -13.83
N THR A 377 6.65 -1.76 -14.89
CA THR A 377 7.60 -2.86 -15.04
C THR A 377 8.81 -2.66 -14.13
N PRO A 378 9.57 -3.72 -13.80
CA PRO A 378 10.80 -3.59 -13.01
C PRO A 378 11.82 -2.58 -13.56
N ASP A 379 11.89 -2.40 -14.89
CA ASP A 379 12.79 -1.44 -15.53
C ASP A 379 12.35 0.03 -15.38
N GLU A 380 11.09 0.26 -15.02
CA GLU A 380 10.45 1.57 -14.82
C GLU A 380 10.44 2.01 -13.35
N THR A 381 11.01 1.19 -12.44
CA THR A 381 11.09 1.45 -11.00
C THR A 381 12.55 1.62 -10.53
N GLY A 382 12.75 2.23 -9.36
CA GLY A 382 14.06 2.38 -8.71
C GLY A 382 14.57 3.82 -8.54
N ASP A 383 15.72 3.96 -7.86
CA ASP A 383 16.37 5.23 -7.53
C ASP A 383 16.74 6.00 -8.82
N PRO A 384 16.54 7.34 -8.91
CA PRO A 384 16.89 8.06 -10.11
C PRO A 384 18.39 7.90 -10.40
N THR A 385 18.72 7.24 -11.52
CA THR A 385 20.07 7.30 -12.09
C THR A 385 20.27 8.71 -12.65
N LEU A 386 20.59 9.67 -11.77
CA LEU A 386 21.13 10.95 -12.20
C LEU A 386 22.44 10.66 -12.94
N PRO A 387 22.61 11.12 -14.19
CA PRO A 387 23.92 11.09 -14.81
C PRO A 387 24.89 11.83 -13.90
N LEU A 388 26.09 11.27 -13.68
CA LEU A 388 27.19 12.00 -13.04
C LEU A 388 27.29 13.39 -13.69
N PRO A 389 27.43 14.48 -12.91
CA PRO A 389 27.65 15.79 -13.49
C PRO A 389 28.81 15.70 -14.48
N GLU A 390 28.61 16.11 -15.74
CA GLU A 390 29.73 16.28 -16.65
C GLU A 390 30.74 17.19 -15.96
N GLU A 391 32.00 16.72 -15.83
CA GLU A 391 33.06 17.59 -15.32
C GLU A 391 33.04 18.89 -16.12
N PRO A 392 33.16 20.06 -15.47
CA PRO A 392 33.10 21.33 -16.17
C PRO A 392 34.19 21.35 -17.25
N ARG A 393 33.76 21.33 -18.52
CA ARG A 393 34.67 21.60 -19.63
C ARG A 393 35.20 23.02 -19.40
N GLU A 394 36.52 23.13 -19.22
CA GLU A 394 37.20 24.42 -19.20
C GLU A 394 36.80 25.22 -20.44
N THR A 395 35.94 26.20 -20.26
CA THR A 395 35.62 27.17 -21.30
C THR A 395 36.82 28.08 -21.45
N GLY A 396 37.64 27.81 -22.46
CA GLY A 396 38.69 28.70 -22.92
C GLY A 396 38.11 30.08 -23.22
N SER A 397 38.41 31.05 -22.35
CA SER A 397 38.24 32.46 -22.62
C SER A 397 39.52 32.98 -23.30
N GLY A 398 39.55 32.92 -24.63
CA GLY A 398 40.44 33.76 -25.41
C GLY A 398 39.76 35.11 -25.67
N SER A 399 40.45 36.22 -25.36
CA SER A 399 40.80 37.24 -26.35
C SER A 399 41.51 38.45 -25.70
N THR A 400 42.75 38.69 -26.16
CA THR A 400 43.39 39.99 -26.53
C THR A 400 43.62 41.04 -25.40
N ASP A 401 44.73 41.78 -25.31
CA ASP A 401 45.65 42.23 -26.35
C ASP A 401 46.96 42.83 -25.76
N ALA A 402 47.97 43.04 -26.64
CA ALA A 402 49.22 43.83 -26.50
C ALA A 402 50.31 43.27 -25.57
N GLY A 403 51.58 43.02 -25.97
CA GLY A 403 52.40 43.56 -27.04
C GLY A 403 53.68 44.17 -26.41
N GLY A 404 54.87 43.58 -26.63
CA GLY A 404 56.13 44.24 -26.24
C GLY A 404 57.35 43.35 -25.93
N SER A 405 58.13 43.09 -26.98
CA SER A 405 59.59 42.87 -27.06
C SER A 405 60.49 42.80 -25.81
N ALA A 406 61.35 41.77 -25.85
CA ALA A 406 62.82 41.81 -25.78
C ALA A 406 63.57 41.97 -24.43
N THR A 407 64.48 40.99 -24.25
CA THR A 407 65.84 41.07 -23.66
C THR A 407 66.01 41.33 -22.15
N GLY A 408 66.86 40.51 -21.51
CA GLY A 408 67.62 40.99 -20.35
C GLY A 408 68.02 39.92 -19.33
N LYS A 409 69.31 39.55 -19.37
CA LYS A 409 70.06 38.88 -18.29
C LYS A 409 69.86 39.55 -16.92
N GLY A 410 70.00 38.80 -15.83
CA GLY A 410 70.35 39.41 -14.54
C GLY A 410 70.10 38.55 -13.30
N SER A 411 71.10 37.75 -12.94
CA SER A 411 71.55 37.37 -11.60
C SER A 411 70.72 37.77 -10.36
N GLY A 412 70.42 36.77 -9.53
CA GLY A 412 71.08 36.67 -8.22
C GLY A 412 70.36 37.17 -6.96
N VAL A 413 70.25 36.21 -6.02
CA VAL A 413 70.39 36.35 -4.55
C VAL A 413 69.22 36.93 -3.76
N GLY A 414 68.80 36.16 -2.74
CA GLY A 414 68.05 36.70 -1.60
C GLY A 414 67.35 35.64 -0.75
N SER A 415 68.10 34.91 0.08
CA SER A 415 67.59 34.06 1.16
C SER A 415 66.74 34.84 2.17
N GLY A 416 65.84 34.15 2.87
CA GLY A 416 65.23 34.71 4.08
C GLY A 416 64.10 33.88 4.68
N SER A 417 64.50 32.79 5.35
CA SER A 417 63.87 32.10 6.50
C SER A 417 62.49 31.46 6.35
#